data_AF-A0A925P5J9-F1
#
_entry.id   AF-A0A925P5J9-F1
#
_cell.length_a   1.000
_cell.length_b   1.000
_cell.length_c   1.000
_cell.angle_alpha   90.00
_cell.angle_beta   90.00
_cell.angle_gamma   90.00
#
_symmetry.space_group_name_H-M   'P 1'
#
loop_
_entity.id
_entity.type
_entity.pdbx_description
1 polymer ?
#
loop_
_entity_poly.entity_id
_entity_poly.type
_entity_poly.pdbx_seq_one_letter_code
_entity_poly.pdbx_strand_id
1 'polypeptide(L)'
;MPPLLRLSVMPAVGLAFLLAAFFWCERELKLRLFGEPAEGRVIGMALQREGHADLLAGLDIDLVLLLANGDRITSSHADGTLVRAAYLVAPAVSSSVFDADAAPRDLDAAALDPDSPGSALSPELRRVLDEARRGDATALQWALQREGRRPDDPLRVLRIEKIETVRGWFAVPAMPEVLGLEDGRLLLNEDGSASAHAGAVRIRAVFDRSDPAAVDARKGDALLDYAYERDGQAVTPAKRNFFLQAEPYATEFRPVFAYQVAGRGVARLSHIGRQGGPTLALRLHEPCRVYFDPEKPAQAVVTALPGPVAGAPLAWFSRLCEGIFAQWGAASLIALAGLMFIGTGLLFVSLAIWPAKPRAPA
;
A
#
# COMPACT_ATOMS: atom_id res chain seq x y z
N MET A 1 42.42 33.14 -8.23
CA MET A 1 41.11 33.20 -7.55
C MET A 1 41.33 33.29 -6.06
N PRO A 2 40.76 34.28 -5.36
CA PRO A 2 40.86 34.35 -3.90
C PRO A 2 40.21 33.10 -3.26
N PRO A 3 40.75 32.58 -2.16
CA PRO A 3 40.29 31.33 -1.54
C PRO A 3 38.80 31.34 -1.17
N LEU A 4 38.26 32.51 -0.84
CA LEU A 4 36.82 32.72 -0.59
C LEU A 4 35.95 32.43 -1.82
N LEU A 5 36.46 32.67 -3.03
CA LEU A 5 35.73 32.46 -4.29
C LEU A 5 35.67 30.98 -4.69
N ARG A 6 36.56 30.14 -4.12
CA ARG A 6 36.48 28.68 -4.23
C ARG A 6 35.49 28.10 -3.21
N LEU A 7 35.34 28.73 -2.05
CA LEU A 7 34.40 28.31 -1.00
C LEU A 7 32.93 28.60 -1.35
N SER A 8 32.65 29.56 -2.23
CA SER A 8 31.30 29.87 -2.71
C SER A 8 30.77 28.91 -3.79
N VAL A 9 31.62 28.04 -4.35
CA VAL A 9 31.23 27.09 -5.40
C VAL A 9 30.22 26.06 -4.87
N MET A 10 30.40 25.55 -3.66
CA MET A 10 29.48 24.55 -3.10
C MET A 10 28.06 25.09 -2.84
N PRO A 11 27.87 26.27 -2.21
CA PRO A 11 26.55 26.89 -2.11
C PRO A 11 25.93 27.20 -3.47
N ALA A 12 26.72 27.64 -4.46
CA ALA A 12 26.22 27.92 -5.80
C ALA A 12 25.73 26.65 -6.52
N VAL A 13 26.48 25.54 -6.42
CA VAL A 13 26.06 24.23 -6.94
C VAL A 13 24.80 23.74 -6.22
N GLY A 14 24.74 23.88 -4.90
CA GLY A 14 23.55 23.52 -4.14
C GLY A 14 22.32 24.35 -4.52
N LEU A 15 22.49 25.65 -4.76
CA LEU A 15 21.43 26.52 -5.28
C LEU A 15 20.98 26.10 -6.67
N ALA A 16 21.89 25.72 -7.57
CA ALA A 16 21.55 25.23 -8.91
C ALA A 16 20.70 23.95 -8.82
N PHE A 17 21.03 23.02 -7.92
CA PHE A 17 20.19 21.83 -7.66
C PHE A 17 18.81 22.20 -7.13
N LEU A 18 18.71 23.15 -6.19
CA LEU A 18 17.41 23.62 -5.71
C LEU A 18 16.56 24.25 -6.82
N LEU A 19 17.18 25.07 -7.69
CA LEU A 19 16.49 25.65 -8.83
C LEU A 19 16.05 24.58 -9.83
N ALA A 20 16.89 23.59 -10.11
CA ALA A 20 16.52 22.48 -10.98
C ALA A 20 15.33 21.68 -10.42
N ALA A 21 15.35 21.36 -9.11
CA ALA A 21 14.22 20.71 -8.44
C ALA A 21 12.95 21.58 -8.48
N PHE A 22 13.10 22.90 -8.28
CA PHE A 22 11.99 23.85 -8.35
C PHE A 22 11.35 23.88 -9.73
N PHE A 23 12.13 24.03 -10.81
CA PHE A 23 11.59 24.02 -12.18
C PHE A 23 10.97 22.67 -12.56
N TRP A 24 11.55 21.57 -12.08
CA TRP A 24 11.02 20.23 -12.32
C TRP A 24 9.64 20.01 -11.66
N CYS A 25 9.40 20.64 -10.50
CA CYS A 25 8.18 20.48 -9.70
C CYS A 25 7.30 21.74 -9.65
N GLU A 26 7.53 22.74 -10.51
CA GLU A 26 6.93 24.07 -10.43
C GLU A 26 5.40 24.01 -10.38
N ARG A 27 4.80 23.17 -11.22
CA ARG A 27 3.35 22.97 -11.28
C ARG A 27 2.78 22.46 -9.95
N GLU A 28 3.41 21.42 -9.38
CA GLU A 28 2.93 20.82 -8.13
C GLU A 28 3.10 21.77 -6.94
N LEU A 29 4.21 22.51 -6.91
CA LEU A 29 4.46 23.52 -5.91
C LEU A 29 3.43 24.65 -6.00
N LYS A 30 3.14 25.15 -7.21
CA LYS A 30 2.11 26.19 -7.43
C LYS A 30 0.74 25.75 -6.93
N LEU A 31 0.32 24.53 -7.26
CA LEU A 31 -0.96 23.99 -6.79
C LEU A 31 -0.99 23.79 -5.27
N ARG A 32 0.11 23.42 -4.63
CA ARG A 32 0.16 23.31 -3.17
C ARG A 32 0.13 24.66 -2.46
N LEU A 33 0.75 25.70 -3.04
CA LEU A 33 0.81 27.03 -2.44
C LEU A 33 -0.46 27.85 -2.70
N PHE A 34 -1.07 27.69 -3.87
CA PHE A 34 -2.13 28.57 -4.35
C PHE A 34 -3.41 27.83 -4.78
N GLY A 35 -3.37 26.50 -4.88
CA GLY A 35 -4.54 25.71 -5.24
C GLY A 35 -5.53 25.58 -4.09
N GLU A 36 -6.78 25.34 -4.45
CA GLU A 36 -7.84 25.09 -3.48
C GLU A 36 -7.74 23.66 -2.95
N PRO A 37 -7.84 23.45 -1.63
CA PRO A 37 -7.91 22.13 -1.05
C PRO A 37 -9.34 21.58 -1.13
N ALA A 38 -9.47 20.34 -1.61
CA ALA A 38 -10.69 19.54 -1.50
C ALA A 38 -10.40 18.24 -0.73
N GLU A 39 -11.42 17.74 -0.05
CA GLU A 39 -11.43 16.38 0.45
C GLU A 39 -11.58 15.41 -0.73
N GLY A 40 -10.76 14.37 -0.71
CA GLY A 40 -10.82 13.32 -1.70
C GLY A 40 -10.56 11.96 -1.09
N ARG A 41 -10.59 10.94 -1.94
CA ARG A 41 -10.28 9.56 -1.58
C ARG A 41 -9.66 8.83 -2.75
N VAL A 42 -8.79 7.86 -2.48
CA VAL A 42 -8.33 6.92 -3.50
C VAL A 42 -9.52 6.02 -3.88
N ILE A 43 -9.83 5.84 -5.15
CA ILE A 43 -10.96 4.99 -5.59
C ILE A 43 -10.56 3.97 -6.64
N GLY A 44 -9.29 3.94 -7.02
CA GLY A 44 -8.74 2.95 -7.91
C GLY A 44 -7.23 2.97 -7.95
N MET A 45 -6.66 2.03 -8.69
CA MET A 45 -5.23 1.93 -8.95
C MET A 45 -5.04 1.48 -10.40
N ALA A 46 -4.42 2.32 -11.22
CA ALA A 46 -3.96 1.92 -12.54
C ALA A 46 -2.60 1.22 -12.43
N LEU A 47 -2.50 0.07 -13.08
CA LEU A 47 -1.35 -0.82 -13.09
C LEU A 47 -0.88 -0.96 -14.53
N GLN A 48 0.34 -0.50 -14.82
CA GLN A 48 0.86 -0.53 -16.19
C GLN A 48 1.50 -1.89 -16.52
N ARG A 49 1.26 -2.39 -17.73
CA ARG A 49 1.90 -3.57 -18.33
C ARG A 49 2.48 -3.20 -19.70
N GLU A 50 3.28 -4.10 -20.26
CA GLU A 50 3.73 -3.97 -21.64
C GLU A 50 2.52 -4.06 -22.59
N GLY A 51 2.20 -2.96 -23.26
CA GLY A 51 1.13 -2.89 -24.28
C GLY A 51 -0.27 -2.54 -23.77
N HIS A 52 -0.53 -2.58 -22.46
CA HIS A 52 -1.83 -2.23 -21.86
C HIS A 52 -1.70 -1.88 -20.37
N ALA A 53 -2.82 -1.50 -19.75
CA ALA A 53 -2.94 -1.21 -18.33
C ALA A 53 -4.19 -1.87 -17.76
N ASP A 54 -4.17 -2.16 -16.46
CA ASP A 54 -5.31 -2.64 -15.71
C ASP A 54 -5.73 -1.55 -14.71
N LEU A 55 -7.04 -1.27 -14.60
CA LEU A 55 -7.60 -0.35 -13.61
C LEU A 55 -8.29 -1.16 -12.53
N LEU A 56 -7.65 -1.26 -11.37
CA LEU A 56 -8.27 -1.78 -10.16
C LEU A 56 -9.26 -0.76 -9.61
N ALA A 57 -10.48 -1.21 -9.32
CA ALA A 57 -11.55 -0.40 -8.72
C ALA A 57 -12.07 -0.96 -7.39
N GLY A 58 -11.76 -2.22 -7.08
CA GLY A 58 -12.08 -2.83 -5.79
C GLY A 58 -11.26 -4.09 -5.50
N LEU A 59 -11.02 -4.35 -4.22
CA LEU A 59 -10.28 -5.51 -3.73
C LEU A 59 -10.98 -6.09 -2.49
N ASP A 60 -11.58 -7.25 -2.66
CA ASP A 60 -12.11 -8.04 -1.55
C ASP A 60 -11.10 -9.11 -1.14
N ILE A 61 -10.99 -9.34 0.17
CA ILE A 61 -10.12 -10.38 0.74
C ILE A 61 -10.92 -11.21 1.72
N ASP A 62 -11.10 -12.49 1.42
CA ASP A 62 -11.60 -13.48 2.38
C ASP A 62 -10.42 -14.29 2.94
N LEU A 63 -10.35 -14.38 4.25
CA LEU A 63 -9.33 -15.12 4.98
C LEU A 63 -9.97 -16.20 5.83
N VAL A 64 -9.28 -17.33 5.89
CA VAL A 64 -9.58 -18.45 6.75
C VAL A 64 -8.30 -18.91 7.40
N LEU A 65 -8.25 -18.87 8.73
CA LEU A 65 -7.17 -19.47 9.51
C LEU A 65 -7.69 -20.73 10.21
N LEU A 66 -6.91 -21.81 10.16
CA LEU A 66 -7.12 -22.99 11.01
C LEU A 66 -6.06 -23.05 12.09
N LEU A 67 -6.49 -23.16 13.34
CA LEU A 67 -5.63 -23.24 14.50
C LEU A 67 -5.33 -24.70 14.88
N ALA A 68 -4.28 -24.93 15.66
CA ALA A 68 -3.85 -26.28 16.05
C ALA A 68 -4.84 -27.02 16.95
N ASN A 69 -5.66 -26.30 17.72
CA ASN A 69 -6.77 -26.86 18.49
C ASN A 69 -8.01 -27.19 17.63
N GLY A 70 -7.94 -26.94 16.32
CA GLY A 70 -9.03 -27.16 15.36
C GLY A 70 -9.92 -25.93 15.15
N ASP A 71 -9.81 -24.89 15.98
CA ASP A 71 -10.62 -23.68 15.84
C ASP A 71 -10.33 -22.99 14.51
N ARG A 72 -11.32 -22.24 14.01
CA ARG A 72 -11.25 -21.54 12.73
C ARG A 72 -11.61 -20.08 12.89
N ILE A 73 -10.78 -19.21 12.31
CA ILE A 73 -11.09 -17.78 12.18
C ILE A 73 -11.42 -17.52 10.72
N THR A 74 -12.51 -16.80 10.47
CA THR A 74 -12.84 -16.29 9.14
C THR A 74 -12.96 -14.78 9.19
N SER A 75 -12.34 -14.08 8.24
CA SER A 75 -12.56 -12.64 8.07
C SER A 75 -12.76 -12.29 6.60
N SER A 76 -13.65 -11.35 6.35
CA SER A 76 -13.94 -10.81 5.03
C SER A 76 -13.71 -9.32 5.06
N HIS A 77 -12.89 -8.84 4.14
CA HIS A 77 -12.58 -7.44 3.96
C HIS A 77 -13.04 -6.99 2.58
N ALA A 78 -13.68 -5.83 2.51
CA ALA A 78 -13.95 -5.14 1.25
C ALA A 78 -13.15 -3.85 1.24
N ASP A 79 -12.29 -3.70 0.24
CA ASP A 79 -11.44 -2.52 0.03
C ASP A 79 -10.63 -2.15 1.27
N GLY A 80 -10.09 -3.16 1.94
CA GLY A 80 -9.28 -3.01 3.15
C GLY A 80 -10.06 -2.79 4.44
N THR A 81 -11.38 -2.58 4.37
CA THR A 81 -12.27 -2.44 5.53
C THR A 81 -12.80 -3.81 5.95
N LEU A 82 -12.78 -4.11 7.25
CA LEU A 82 -13.36 -5.34 7.79
C LEU A 82 -14.89 -5.29 7.66
N VAL A 83 -15.48 -6.23 6.93
CA VAL A 83 -16.93 -6.33 6.73
C VAL A 83 -17.52 -7.39 7.65
N ARG A 84 -16.82 -8.50 7.82
CA ARG A 84 -17.25 -9.61 8.65
C ARG A 84 -16.07 -10.30 9.28
N ALA A 85 -16.21 -10.74 10.52
CA ALA A 85 -15.28 -11.63 11.17
C ALA A 85 -16.05 -12.65 12.02
N ALA A 86 -15.56 -13.88 12.11
CA ALA A 86 -16.13 -14.91 12.97
C ALA A 86 -15.03 -15.82 13.53
N TYR A 87 -15.26 -16.31 14.74
CA TYR A 87 -14.42 -17.32 15.40
C TYR A 87 -15.27 -18.56 15.67
N LEU A 88 -14.89 -19.65 15.04
CA LEU A 88 -15.57 -20.93 15.11
C LEU A 88 -14.74 -21.85 16.00
N VAL A 89 -15.30 -22.21 17.16
CA VAL A 89 -14.68 -23.16 18.07
C VAL A 89 -14.87 -24.56 17.49
N ALA A 90 -13.78 -25.31 17.31
CA ALA A 90 -13.90 -26.72 16.94
C ALA A 90 -14.57 -27.49 18.07
N PRO A 91 -15.44 -28.47 17.74
CA PRO A 91 -15.99 -29.34 18.76
C PRO A 91 -14.82 -30.01 19.49
N ALA A 92 -14.77 -29.82 20.82
CA ALA A 92 -13.71 -30.39 21.63
C ALA A 92 -13.66 -31.90 21.41
N VAL A 93 -12.49 -32.43 21.05
CA VAL A 93 -12.24 -33.88 21.04
C VAL A 93 -12.07 -34.32 22.49
N SER A 94 -13.17 -34.33 23.24
CA SER A 94 -13.27 -34.95 24.56
C SER A 94 -14.64 -35.60 24.67
N SER A 95 -14.60 -36.90 24.95
CA SER A 95 -15.75 -37.79 25.08
C SER A 95 -16.83 -37.24 26.02
N SER A 96 -18.08 -37.45 25.62
CA SER A 96 -19.31 -37.29 26.39
C SER A 96 -19.74 -35.85 26.70
N VAL A 97 -20.46 -35.28 25.73
CA VAL A 97 -21.73 -34.54 25.83
C VAL A 97 -21.71 -33.54 24.68
N PHE A 98 -22.25 -33.96 23.54
CA PHE A 98 -22.35 -33.13 22.34
C PHE A 98 -23.64 -32.32 22.38
N ASP A 99 -23.50 -31.04 22.10
CA ASP A 99 -24.52 -30.26 21.41
C ASP A 99 -23.96 -29.97 20.01
N ALA A 100 -24.35 -30.79 19.03
CA ALA A 100 -23.91 -30.69 17.64
C ALA A 100 -24.46 -29.43 16.93
N ASP A 101 -25.30 -28.66 17.63
CA ASP A 101 -25.94 -27.43 17.18
C ASP A 101 -25.26 -26.15 17.71
N ALA A 102 -24.04 -26.24 18.26
CA ALA A 102 -23.29 -25.07 18.69
C ALA A 102 -22.98 -24.15 17.49
N ALA A 103 -23.88 -23.18 17.28
CA ALA A 103 -23.80 -22.21 16.21
C ALA A 103 -22.47 -21.45 16.25
N PRO A 104 -21.97 -20.98 15.08
CA PRO A 104 -20.91 -19.99 15.01
C PRO A 104 -21.08 -18.94 16.11
N ARG A 105 -20.07 -18.74 16.95
CA ARG A 105 -20.00 -17.49 17.70
C ARG A 105 -19.59 -16.43 16.69
N ASP A 106 -20.58 -15.75 16.14
CA ASP A 106 -20.35 -14.45 15.51
C ASP A 106 -19.76 -13.55 16.60
N LEU A 107 -18.43 -13.41 16.56
CA LEU A 107 -17.76 -12.42 17.37
C LEU A 107 -18.08 -11.08 16.74
N ASP A 108 -18.36 -10.09 17.59
CA ASP A 108 -18.51 -8.72 17.14
C ASP A 108 -17.28 -8.33 16.31
N ALA A 109 -17.46 -7.73 15.13
CA ALA A 109 -16.34 -7.46 14.22
C ALA A 109 -15.24 -6.63 14.91
N ALA A 110 -15.63 -5.78 15.87
CA ALA A 110 -14.74 -4.99 16.72
C ALA A 110 -13.88 -5.82 17.70
N ALA A 111 -14.28 -7.05 18.04
CA ALA A 111 -13.50 -7.97 18.89
C ALA A 111 -12.41 -8.71 18.11
N LEU A 112 -12.56 -8.82 16.78
CA LEU A 112 -11.60 -9.45 15.87
C LEU A 112 -10.82 -8.42 15.04
N ASP A 113 -11.21 -7.15 15.05
CA ASP A 113 -10.45 -6.07 14.43
C ASP A 113 -9.08 -5.94 15.14
N PRO A 114 -7.97 -6.21 14.43
CA PRO A 114 -6.63 -6.12 15.02
C PRO A 114 -6.30 -4.68 15.46
N ASP A 115 -6.95 -3.67 14.88
CA ASP A 115 -6.75 -2.25 15.17
C ASP A 115 -7.62 -1.75 16.35
N SER A 116 -8.50 -2.60 16.92
CA SER A 116 -9.39 -2.26 18.03
C SER A 116 -8.74 -2.45 19.41
N PRO A 117 -8.82 -1.47 20.34
CA PRO A 117 -8.19 -1.52 21.67
C PRO A 117 -8.78 -2.57 22.63
N GLY A 118 -9.79 -3.35 22.21
CA GLY A 118 -10.43 -4.40 23.00
C GLY A 118 -10.47 -5.78 22.32
N SER A 119 -9.65 -6.03 21.28
CA SER A 119 -9.71 -7.31 20.58
C SER A 119 -9.42 -8.51 21.52
N ALA A 120 -10.17 -9.59 21.33
CA ALA A 120 -10.06 -10.83 22.12
C ALA A 120 -8.91 -11.74 21.65
N LEU A 121 -8.26 -11.40 20.54
CA LEU A 121 -7.19 -12.20 19.95
C LEU A 121 -5.87 -11.98 20.67
N SER A 122 -5.05 -13.03 20.79
CA SER A 122 -3.66 -12.89 21.24
C SER A 122 -2.86 -11.99 20.28
N PRO A 123 -1.85 -11.26 20.77
CA PRO A 123 -1.00 -10.41 19.93
C PRO A 123 -0.40 -11.16 18.72
N GLU A 124 -0.02 -12.41 18.92
CA GLU A 124 0.56 -13.26 17.87
C GLU A 124 -0.45 -13.59 16.77
N LEU A 125 -1.69 -13.90 17.15
CA LEU A 125 -2.75 -14.23 16.20
C LEU A 125 -3.20 -13.00 15.40
N ARG A 126 -3.25 -11.82 16.04
CA ARG A 126 -3.46 -10.55 15.34
C ARG A 126 -2.37 -10.31 14.29
N ARG A 127 -1.10 -10.53 14.66
CA ARG A 127 0.01 -10.37 13.73
C ARG A 127 -0.15 -11.29 12.52
N VAL A 128 -0.49 -12.57 12.72
CA VAL A 128 -0.68 -13.52 11.61
C VAL A 128 -1.88 -13.12 10.75
N LEU A 129 -2.98 -12.64 11.33
CA LEU A 129 -4.13 -12.11 10.57
C LEU A 129 -3.74 -10.89 9.72
N ASP A 130 -2.99 -9.95 10.27
CA ASP A 130 -2.54 -8.77 9.53
C ASP A 130 -1.55 -9.11 8.41
N GLU A 131 -0.64 -10.06 8.67
CA GLU A 131 0.25 -10.61 7.65
C GLU A 131 -0.52 -11.39 6.60
N ALA A 132 -1.52 -12.19 6.98
CA ALA A 132 -2.41 -12.91 6.06
C ALA A 132 -3.12 -11.93 5.13
N ARG A 133 -3.65 -10.86 5.68
CA ARG A 133 -4.36 -9.82 4.94
C ARG A 133 -3.47 -9.12 3.92
N ARG A 134 -2.32 -8.61 4.36
CA ARG A 134 -1.46 -7.72 3.54
C ARG A 134 -0.36 -8.44 2.78
N GLY A 135 0.02 -9.61 3.26
CA GLY A 135 1.19 -10.34 2.79
C GLY A 135 0.98 -10.99 1.45
N ASP A 136 2.11 -11.16 0.77
CA ASP A 136 2.22 -11.99 -0.42
C ASP A 136 2.37 -13.48 -0.08
N ALA A 137 2.35 -14.34 -1.10
CA ALA A 137 2.47 -15.78 -0.90
C ALA A 137 3.72 -16.17 -0.09
N THR A 138 4.84 -15.49 -0.30
CA THR A 138 6.09 -15.73 0.42
C THR A 138 5.96 -15.32 1.89
N ALA A 139 5.37 -14.16 2.19
CA ALA A 139 5.10 -13.71 3.55
C ALA A 139 4.23 -14.72 4.31
N LEU A 140 3.22 -15.31 3.65
CA LEU A 140 2.34 -16.32 4.27
C LEU A 140 3.07 -17.62 4.58
N GLN A 141 3.95 -18.06 3.68
CA GLN A 141 4.83 -19.21 3.94
C GLN A 141 5.72 -18.96 5.17
N TRP A 142 6.34 -17.78 5.26
CA TRP A 142 7.16 -17.40 6.42
C TRP A 142 6.36 -17.31 7.71
N ALA A 143 5.14 -16.77 7.66
CA ALA A 143 4.24 -16.71 8.81
C ALA A 143 3.98 -18.11 9.36
N LEU A 144 3.58 -19.06 8.51
CA LEU A 144 3.35 -20.46 8.93
C LEU A 144 4.63 -21.17 9.39
N GLN A 145 5.78 -20.90 8.79
CA GLN A 145 7.05 -21.44 9.27
C GLN A 145 7.40 -20.97 10.70
N ARG A 146 7.07 -19.72 11.04
CA ARG A 146 7.25 -19.20 12.41
C ARG A 146 6.31 -19.89 13.39
N GLU A 147 5.07 -20.13 13.00
CA GLU A 147 4.11 -20.85 13.84
C GLU A 147 4.57 -22.29 14.14
N GLY A 148 5.30 -22.93 13.20
CA GLY A 148 5.94 -24.22 13.44
C GLY A 148 6.98 -24.23 14.57
N ARG A 149 7.48 -23.08 15.02
CA ARG A 149 8.42 -22.96 16.16
C ARG A 149 7.71 -22.95 17.52
N ARG A 150 6.38 -22.99 17.54
CA ARG A 150 5.53 -23.01 18.76
C ARG A 150 4.73 -24.32 18.84
N PRO A 151 5.38 -25.50 18.86
CA PRO A 151 4.71 -26.80 18.77
C PRO A 151 3.77 -27.11 19.95
N ASP A 152 3.89 -26.39 21.07
CA ASP A 152 3.06 -26.58 22.26
C ASP A 152 1.89 -25.59 22.35
N ASP A 153 1.82 -24.60 21.45
CA ASP A 153 0.77 -23.60 21.47
C ASP A 153 -0.49 -24.11 20.74
N PRO A 154 -1.64 -24.28 21.42
CA PRO A 154 -2.87 -24.75 20.81
C PRO A 154 -3.53 -23.73 19.87
N LEU A 155 -3.19 -22.45 20.01
CA LEU A 155 -3.71 -21.36 19.18
C LEU A 155 -2.77 -21.00 18.02
N ARG A 156 -1.69 -21.76 17.80
CA ARG A 156 -0.84 -21.56 16.62
C ARG A 156 -1.64 -21.79 15.34
N VAL A 157 -1.30 -21.04 14.30
CA VAL A 157 -1.94 -21.19 12.99
C VAL A 157 -1.25 -22.32 12.21
N LEU A 158 -2.03 -23.29 11.74
CA LEU A 158 -1.55 -24.41 10.92
C LEU A 158 -1.82 -24.21 9.43
N ARG A 159 -2.90 -23.50 9.09
CA ARG A 159 -3.32 -23.28 7.71
C ARG A 159 -3.85 -21.87 7.53
N ILE A 160 -3.50 -21.28 6.40
CA ILE A 160 -4.00 -19.99 5.92
C ILE A 160 -4.60 -20.23 4.55
N GLU A 161 -5.89 -19.95 4.40
CA GLU A 161 -6.55 -19.87 3.11
C GLU A 161 -6.94 -18.41 2.86
N LYS A 162 -6.48 -17.88 1.73
CA LYS A 162 -6.72 -16.51 1.32
C LYS A 162 -7.33 -16.49 -0.06
N ILE A 163 -8.42 -15.73 -0.21
CA ILE A 163 -9.09 -15.48 -1.47
C ILE A 163 -9.06 -13.98 -1.71
N GLU A 164 -8.44 -13.54 -2.81
CA GLU A 164 -8.53 -12.17 -3.28
C GLU A 164 -9.48 -12.10 -4.47
N THR A 165 -10.47 -11.20 -4.41
CA THR A 165 -11.33 -10.88 -5.54
C THR A 165 -11.12 -9.44 -5.94
N VAL A 166 -10.61 -9.25 -7.15
CA VAL A 166 -10.18 -8.00 -7.72
C VAL A 166 -11.17 -7.59 -8.79
N ARG A 167 -11.71 -6.38 -8.71
CA ARG A 167 -12.71 -5.87 -9.64
C ARG A 167 -12.19 -4.63 -10.35
N GLY A 168 -12.49 -4.50 -11.63
CA GLY A 168 -12.01 -3.36 -12.41
C GLY A 168 -12.08 -3.58 -13.92
N TRP A 169 -11.28 -2.79 -14.64
CA TRP A 169 -11.13 -2.89 -16.09
C TRP A 169 -9.77 -3.46 -16.42
N PHE A 170 -9.73 -4.52 -17.22
CA PHE A 170 -8.49 -5.18 -17.61
C PHE A 170 -8.18 -4.94 -19.09
N ALA A 171 -6.90 -4.96 -19.45
CA ALA A 171 -6.41 -4.77 -20.81
C ALA A 171 -6.82 -3.45 -21.47
N VAL A 172 -6.80 -2.36 -20.69
CA VAL A 172 -7.01 -0.99 -21.17
C VAL A 172 -5.79 -0.57 -22.01
N PRO A 173 -5.93 -0.24 -23.31
CA PRO A 173 -4.77 0.07 -24.16
C PRO A 173 -3.97 1.27 -23.68
N ALA A 174 -4.69 2.31 -23.22
CA ALA A 174 -4.11 3.52 -22.67
C ALA A 174 -5.04 4.04 -21.56
N MET A 175 -4.49 4.28 -20.37
CA MET A 175 -5.29 4.77 -19.25
C MET A 175 -5.55 6.28 -19.42
N PRO A 176 -6.83 6.73 -19.45
CA PRO A 176 -7.13 8.15 -19.58
C PRO A 176 -6.73 8.90 -18.29
N GLU A 177 -6.21 10.11 -18.42
CA GLU A 177 -5.81 10.91 -17.26
C GLU A 177 -6.98 11.28 -16.34
N VAL A 178 -8.16 11.46 -16.94
CA VAL A 178 -9.42 11.78 -16.27
C VAL A 178 -10.39 10.64 -16.51
N LEU A 179 -11.01 10.17 -15.43
CA LEU A 179 -11.98 9.07 -15.43
C LEU A 179 -13.36 9.62 -15.07
N GLY A 180 -14.40 8.97 -15.56
CA GLY A 180 -15.77 9.26 -15.15
C GLY A 180 -15.99 8.84 -13.69
N LEU A 181 -16.93 9.52 -13.03
CA LEU A 181 -17.36 9.19 -11.68
C LEU A 181 -18.89 9.26 -11.61
N GLU A 182 -19.52 8.16 -11.26
CA GLU A 182 -20.98 8.06 -11.06
C GLU A 182 -21.25 7.37 -9.73
N ASP A 183 -22.03 8.00 -8.86
CA ASP A 183 -22.31 7.51 -7.49
C ASP A 183 -21.06 7.10 -6.71
N GLY A 184 -19.95 7.81 -6.95
CA GLY A 184 -18.66 7.57 -6.30
C GLY A 184 -17.92 6.33 -6.81
N ARG A 185 -18.39 5.70 -7.89
CA ARG A 185 -17.74 4.59 -8.61
C ARG A 185 -17.05 5.09 -9.87
N LEU A 186 -15.91 4.50 -10.17
CA LEU A 186 -15.18 4.82 -11.40
C LEU A 186 -15.98 4.39 -12.63
N LEU A 187 -15.84 5.18 -13.70
CA LEU A 187 -16.26 4.81 -15.03
C LEU A 187 -15.09 5.05 -15.98
N LEU A 188 -14.82 4.08 -16.83
CA LEU A 188 -13.93 4.25 -17.97
C LEU A 188 -14.78 4.80 -19.12
N ASN A 189 -14.57 6.06 -19.50
CA ASN A 189 -15.36 6.68 -20.58
C ASN A 189 -15.17 5.90 -21.90
N GLU A 190 -16.27 5.66 -22.62
CA GLU A 190 -16.33 4.74 -23.77
C GLU A 190 -15.54 5.22 -25.00
N ASP A 191 -15.11 6.48 -25.04
CA ASP A 191 -14.56 7.17 -26.22
C ASP A 191 -13.20 6.65 -26.73
N GLY A 192 -12.69 5.51 -26.26
CA GLY A 192 -11.45 4.93 -26.79
C GLY A 192 -11.07 3.52 -26.37
N SER A 193 -11.98 2.73 -25.77
CA SER A 193 -11.59 1.48 -25.12
C SER A 193 -12.43 0.27 -25.54
N ALA A 194 -12.47 0.00 -26.84
CA ALA A 194 -13.12 -1.20 -27.39
C ALA A 194 -12.52 -2.54 -26.88
N SER A 195 -11.36 -2.52 -26.20
CA SER A 195 -10.69 -3.72 -25.67
C SER A 195 -10.68 -3.83 -24.14
N ALA A 196 -11.14 -2.83 -23.39
CA ALA A 196 -11.20 -2.98 -21.94
C ALA A 196 -12.42 -3.82 -21.56
N HIS A 197 -12.18 -4.83 -20.75
CA HIS A 197 -13.25 -5.63 -20.17
C HIS A 197 -13.41 -5.28 -18.70
N ALA A 198 -14.60 -4.83 -18.33
CA ALA A 198 -14.99 -4.79 -16.92
C ALA A 198 -15.18 -6.23 -16.46
N GLY A 199 -14.44 -6.63 -15.43
CA GLY A 199 -14.41 -8.03 -15.01
C GLY A 199 -14.00 -8.21 -13.57
N ALA A 200 -13.74 -9.46 -13.21
CA ALA A 200 -13.19 -9.83 -11.92
C ALA A 200 -12.09 -10.89 -12.05
N VAL A 201 -11.02 -10.71 -11.28
CA VAL A 201 -9.98 -11.72 -11.07
C VAL A 201 -10.12 -12.27 -9.66
N ARG A 202 -10.25 -13.59 -9.54
CA ARG A 202 -10.33 -14.29 -8.27
C ARG A 202 -9.08 -15.17 -8.10
N ILE A 203 -8.41 -15.01 -6.98
CA ILE A 203 -7.22 -15.79 -6.63
C ILE A 203 -7.49 -16.49 -5.32
N ARG A 204 -7.39 -17.81 -5.28
CA ARG A 204 -7.49 -18.62 -4.06
C ARG A 204 -6.17 -19.33 -3.83
N ALA A 205 -5.59 -19.14 -2.65
CA ALA A 205 -4.37 -19.81 -2.23
C ALA A 205 -4.58 -20.46 -0.85
N VAL A 206 -4.19 -21.73 -0.73
CA VAL A 206 -4.24 -22.48 0.52
C VAL A 206 -2.82 -22.85 0.91
N PHE A 207 -2.36 -22.32 2.03
CA PHE A 207 -1.10 -22.68 2.66
C PHE A 207 -1.40 -23.55 3.87
N ASP A 208 -0.81 -24.75 3.92
CA ASP A 208 -1.13 -25.75 4.92
C ASP A 208 0.14 -26.46 5.42
N ARG A 209 0.33 -26.45 6.74
CA ARG A 209 1.40 -27.14 7.46
C ARG A 209 0.86 -28.11 8.52
N SER A 210 -0.42 -28.47 8.48
CA SER A 210 -0.99 -29.42 9.45
C SER A 210 -0.37 -30.81 9.35
N ASP A 211 0.10 -31.19 8.16
CA ASP A 211 0.81 -32.45 7.89
C ASP A 211 2.29 -32.19 7.56
N PRO A 212 3.22 -32.40 8.52
CA PRO A 212 4.65 -32.23 8.29
C PRO A 212 5.19 -33.11 7.16
N ALA A 213 4.69 -34.34 7.01
CA ALA A 213 5.18 -35.27 5.99
C ALA A 213 4.82 -34.77 4.58
N ALA A 214 3.60 -34.24 4.40
CA ALA A 214 3.20 -33.63 3.14
C ALA A 214 4.00 -32.36 2.81
N VAL A 215 4.41 -31.58 3.82
CA VAL A 215 5.28 -30.40 3.62
C VAL A 215 6.69 -30.83 3.23
N ASP A 216 7.26 -31.84 3.90
CA ASP A 216 8.60 -32.35 3.62
C ASP A 216 8.68 -32.97 2.21
N ALA A 217 7.64 -33.71 1.79
CA ALA A 217 7.53 -34.23 0.43
C ALA A 217 7.53 -33.12 -0.64
N ARG A 218 7.08 -31.90 -0.27
CA ARG A 218 7.10 -30.70 -1.11
C ARG A 218 8.31 -29.79 -0.85
N LYS A 219 9.39 -30.34 -0.26
CA LYS A 219 10.63 -29.61 0.05
C LYS A 219 10.40 -28.35 0.88
N GLY A 220 9.42 -28.39 1.79
CA GLY A 220 9.10 -27.27 2.67
C GLY A 220 8.07 -26.28 2.12
N ASP A 221 7.57 -26.47 0.89
CA ASP A 221 6.52 -25.62 0.34
C ASP A 221 5.18 -25.90 1.02
N ALA A 222 4.66 -24.89 1.70
CA ALA A 222 3.37 -24.94 2.38
C ALA A 222 2.20 -24.68 1.43
N LEU A 223 2.42 -24.15 0.22
CA LEU A 223 1.36 -23.90 -0.75
C LEU A 223 0.79 -25.25 -1.23
N LEU A 224 -0.43 -25.54 -0.80
CA LEU A 224 -1.16 -26.78 -1.11
C LEU A 224 -2.02 -26.63 -2.35
N ASP A 225 -2.74 -25.52 -2.44
CA ASP A 225 -3.66 -25.26 -3.53
C ASP A 225 -3.54 -23.81 -3.99
N TYR A 226 -3.65 -23.62 -5.30
CA TYR A 226 -3.57 -22.31 -5.94
C TYR A 226 -4.45 -22.30 -7.19
N ALA A 227 -5.48 -21.47 -7.16
CA ALA A 227 -6.36 -21.22 -8.28
C ALA A 227 -6.34 -19.73 -8.64
N TYR A 228 -6.21 -19.44 -9.91
CA TYR A 228 -6.31 -18.10 -10.47
C TYR A 228 -7.37 -18.13 -11.56
N GLU A 229 -8.39 -17.32 -11.40
CA GLU A 229 -9.54 -17.24 -12.29
C GLU A 229 -9.74 -15.81 -12.75
N ARG A 230 -10.03 -15.62 -14.04
CA ARG A 230 -10.46 -14.35 -14.62
C ARG A 230 -11.82 -14.56 -15.26
N ASP A 231 -12.81 -13.81 -14.80
CA ASP A 231 -14.20 -13.88 -15.28
C ASP A 231 -14.76 -15.33 -15.25
N GLY A 232 -14.42 -16.05 -14.17
CA GLY A 232 -14.83 -17.44 -13.95
C GLY A 232 -14.05 -18.48 -14.76
N GLN A 233 -13.06 -18.08 -15.56
CA GLN A 233 -12.20 -18.99 -16.32
C GLN A 233 -10.84 -19.14 -15.64
N ALA A 234 -10.37 -20.38 -15.48
CA ALA A 234 -9.04 -20.65 -14.95
C ALA A 234 -7.95 -20.13 -15.92
N VAL A 235 -7.02 -19.32 -15.40
CA VAL A 235 -5.90 -18.76 -16.15
C VAL A 235 -4.60 -19.06 -15.41
N THR A 236 -3.51 -19.27 -16.14
CA THR A 236 -2.18 -19.44 -15.53
C THR A 236 -1.50 -18.08 -15.40
N PRO A 237 -1.22 -17.59 -14.18
CA PRO A 237 -0.52 -16.33 -13.98
C PRO A 237 1.00 -16.50 -14.15
N ALA A 238 1.71 -15.37 -14.27
CA ALA A 238 3.17 -15.38 -14.38
C ALA A 238 3.84 -15.88 -13.09
N LYS A 239 3.24 -15.61 -11.92
CA LYS A 239 3.71 -16.05 -10.62
C LYS A 239 2.54 -16.56 -9.78
N ARG A 240 2.79 -17.62 -8.98
CA ARG A 240 1.84 -18.12 -7.96
C ARG A 240 1.80 -17.16 -6.77
N ASN A 241 1.11 -16.06 -6.95
CA ASN A 241 1.01 -15.01 -5.95
C ASN A 241 -0.37 -14.34 -6.01
N PHE A 242 -0.56 -13.34 -5.17
CA PHE A 242 -1.73 -12.48 -5.13
C PHE A 242 -1.66 -11.37 -6.19
N PHE A 243 -2.78 -10.69 -6.45
CA PHE A 243 -3.01 -10.03 -7.74
C PHE A 243 -1.89 -9.07 -8.15
N LEU A 244 -1.47 -8.17 -7.25
CA LEU A 244 -0.42 -7.17 -7.51
C LEU A 244 0.97 -7.75 -7.80
N GLN A 245 1.19 -9.03 -7.51
CA GLN A 245 2.46 -9.72 -7.69
C GLN A 245 2.35 -10.96 -8.60
N ALA A 246 1.13 -11.34 -9.01
CA ALA A 246 0.85 -12.48 -9.88
C ALA A 246 1.14 -12.16 -11.35
N GLU A 247 0.94 -10.91 -11.74
CA GLU A 247 1.12 -10.40 -13.09
C GLU A 247 2.41 -9.56 -13.19
N PRO A 248 3.00 -9.41 -14.39
CA PRO A 248 4.20 -8.62 -14.61
C PRO A 248 3.84 -7.13 -14.67
N TYR A 249 3.21 -6.59 -13.63
CA TYR A 249 3.03 -5.15 -13.54
C TYR A 249 4.41 -4.50 -13.55
N ALA A 250 4.61 -3.59 -14.50
CA ALA A 250 5.72 -2.66 -14.44
C ALA A 250 5.63 -1.93 -13.09
N THR A 251 6.74 -1.39 -12.60
CA THR A 251 6.80 -0.66 -11.31
C THR A 251 6.05 0.68 -11.32
N GLU A 252 5.02 0.81 -12.15
CA GLU A 252 4.16 1.99 -12.26
C GLU A 252 2.78 1.66 -11.67
N PHE A 253 2.60 2.02 -10.40
CA PHE A 253 1.34 1.97 -9.68
C PHE A 253 0.82 3.41 -9.56
N ARG A 254 -0.30 3.71 -10.22
CA ARG A 254 -0.85 5.07 -10.29
C ARG A 254 -2.22 5.10 -9.61
N PRO A 255 -2.33 5.67 -8.39
CA PRO A 255 -3.61 5.74 -7.70
C PRO A 255 -4.55 6.68 -8.46
N VAL A 256 -5.82 6.30 -8.48
CA VAL A 256 -6.91 7.15 -8.96
C VAL A 256 -7.58 7.77 -7.75
N PHE A 257 -7.66 9.09 -7.72
CA PHE A 257 -8.31 9.83 -6.63
C PHE A 257 -9.58 10.48 -7.13
N ALA A 258 -10.60 10.48 -6.29
CA ALA A 258 -11.83 11.24 -6.51
C ALA A 258 -12.00 12.36 -5.49
N TYR A 259 -12.58 13.46 -5.95
CA TYR A 259 -12.88 14.66 -5.19
C TYR A 259 -14.03 15.41 -5.86
N GLN A 260 -14.62 16.36 -5.15
CA GLN A 260 -15.71 17.18 -5.67
C GLN A 260 -15.25 18.60 -5.98
N VAL A 261 -15.69 19.13 -7.12
CA VAL A 261 -15.46 20.53 -7.52
C VAL A 261 -16.80 21.12 -7.97
N ALA A 262 -17.27 22.17 -7.28
CA ALA A 262 -18.52 22.85 -7.59
C ALA A 262 -19.73 21.90 -7.81
N GLY A 263 -19.84 20.85 -6.97
CA GLY A 263 -20.90 19.85 -7.04
C GLY A 263 -20.73 18.76 -8.10
N ARG A 264 -19.61 18.75 -8.86
CA ARG A 264 -19.27 17.71 -9.82
C ARG A 264 -18.19 16.79 -9.27
N GLY A 265 -18.40 15.48 -9.40
CA GLY A 265 -17.39 14.48 -9.08
C GLY A 265 -16.31 14.43 -10.16
N VAL A 266 -15.05 14.43 -9.74
CA VAL A 266 -13.90 14.27 -10.64
C VAL A 266 -13.08 13.09 -10.15
N ALA A 267 -12.70 12.19 -11.06
CA ALA A 267 -11.74 11.13 -10.79
C ALA A 267 -10.51 11.30 -11.68
N ARG A 268 -9.31 11.21 -11.11
CA ARG A 268 -8.07 11.46 -11.84
C ARG A 268 -6.97 10.49 -11.45
N LEU A 269 -6.18 10.06 -12.43
CA LEU A 269 -4.91 9.42 -12.18
C LEU A 269 -3.91 10.39 -11.56
N SER A 270 -3.28 9.96 -10.49
CA SER A 270 -2.13 10.66 -9.91
C SER A 270 -0.83 10.19 -10.56
N HIS A 271 0.19 11.05 -10.44
CA HIS A 271 1.58 10.67 -10.68
C HIS A 271 2.30 10.24 -9.40
N ILE A 272 1.67 10.39 -8.23
CA ILE A 272 2.20 9.89 -6.96
C ILE A 272 2.33 8.37 -7.04
N GLY A 273 3.47 7.82 -6.62
CA GLY A 273 3.71 6.38 -6.65
C GLY A 273 4.07 5.81 -8.03
N ARG A 274 4.21 6.66 -9.07
CA ARG A 274 4.53 6.25 -10.46
C ARG A 274 5.82 5.41 -10.59
N GLN A 275 6.72 5.43 -9.60
CA GLN A 275 7.97 4.66 -9.61
C GLN A 275 8.12 3.87 -8.31
N GLY A 276 7.24 2.89 -8.11
CA GLY A 276 7.13 2.14 -6.86
C GLY A 276 6.81 0.68 -7.08
N GLY A 277 7.25 -0.19 -6.18
CA GLY A 277 6.71 -1.55 -6.09
C GLY A 277 5.31 -1.55 -5.46
N PRO A 278 4.66 -2.73 -5.36
CA PRO A 278 3.38 -2.90 -4.65
C PRO A 278 3.36 -2.32 -3.23
N THR A 279 4.52 -2.17 -2.59
CA THR A 279 4.68 -1.57 -1.26
C THR A 279 4.34 -0.08 -1.19
N LEU A 280 4.30 0.63 -2.32
CA LEU A 280 3.91 2.04 -2.42
C LEU A 280 2.48 2.23 -2.94
N ALA A 281 1.74 1.15 -3.18
CA ALA A 281 0.34 1.23 -3.58
C ALA A 281 -0.50 1.77 -2.40
N LEU A 282 -1.15 2.91 -2.62
CA LEU A 282 -2.12 3.46 -1.66
C LEU A 282 -3.31 2.52 -1.51
N ARG A 283 -3.92 2.51 -0.32
CA ARG A 283 -5.12 1.71 -0.09
C ARG A 283 -6.29 2.32 -0.84
N LEU A 284 -7.13 1.46 -1.42
CA LEU A 284 -8.41 1.90 -1.97
C LEU A 284 -9.25 2.51 -0.84
N HIS A 285 -9.98 3.56 -1.19
CA HIS A 285 -10.87 4.35 -0.34
C HIS A 285 -10.20 5.09 0.83
N GLU A 286 -8.87 5.13 0.87
CA GLU A 286 -8.14 5.95 1.82
C GLU A 286 -8.42 7.44 1.58
N PRO A 287 -8.82 8.21 2.63
CA PRO A 287 -9.06 9.62 2.49
C PRO A 287 -7.75 10.38 2.20
N CYS A 288 -7.83 11.39 1.36
CA CYS A 288 -6.69 12.23 1.01
C CYS A 288 -7.11 13.70 0.87
N ARG A 289 -6.12 14.59 0.82
CA ARG A 289 -6.35 15.98 0.39
C ARG A 289 -5.92 16.14 -1.05
N VAL A 290 -6.72 16.87 -1.81
CA VAL A 290 -6.48 17.16 -3.22
C VAL A 290 -6.33 18.65 -3.36
N TYR A 291 -5.21 19.10 -3.93
CA TYR A 291 -4.96 20.50 -4.25
C TYR A 291 -5.15 20.69 -5.75
N PHE A 292 -5.99 21.64 -6.15
CA PHE A 292 -6.30 21.86 -7.56
C PHE A 292 -6.47 23.34 -7.90
N ASP A 293 -6.36 23.66 -9.19
CA ASP A 293 -6.68 24.97 -9.74
C ASP A 293 -8.18 24.96 -10.10
N PRO A 294 -9.03 25.85 -9.55
CA PRO A 294 -10.46 25.89 -9.86
C PRO A 294 -10.77 26.10 -11.35
N GLU A 295 -9.91 26.79 -12.08
CA GLU A 295 -10.05 26.98 -13.53
C GLU A 295 -9.60 25.74 -14.32
N LYS A 296 -8.75 24.91 -13.71
CA LYS A 296 -8.17 23.70 -14.29
C LYS A 296 -8.21 22.54 -13.30
N PRO A 297 -9.40 22.07 -12.88
CA PRO A 297 -9.52 21.02 -11.87
C PRO A 297 -8.84 19.73 -12.34
N ALA A 298 -8.85 19.48 -13.64
CA ALA A 298 -8.11 18.39 -14.27
C ALA A 298 -6.59 18.41 -14.01
N GLN A 299 -6.00 19.48 -13.45
CA GLN A 299 -4.59 19.57 -13.08
C GLN A 299 -4.29 19.26 -11.60
N ALA A 300 -5.28 18.76 -10.84
CA ALA A 300 -5.18 18.41 -9.43
C ALA A 300 -4.01 17.49 -9.02
N VAL A 301 -3.50 17.72 -7.82
CA VAL A 301 -2.40 16.98 -7.21
C VAL A 301 -2.85 16.48 -5.84
N VAL A 302 -2.56 15.22 -5.53
CA VAL A 302 -2.90 14.61 -4.23
C VAL A 302 -1.84 14.93 -3.19
N THR A 303 -2.24 15.00 -1.93
CA THR A 303 -1.35 14.84 -0.78
C THR A 303 -1.99 13.79 0.11
N ALA A 304 -1.29 12.68 0.31
CA ALA A 304 -1.71 11.70 1.30
C ALA A 304 -1.82 12.42 2.64
N LEU A 305 -2.99 12.38 3.28
CA LEU A 305 -3.12 12.91 4.63
C LEU A 305 -2.34 11.97 5.53
N PRO A 306 -1.25 12.42 6.18
CA PRO A 306 -0.69 11.62 7.24
C PRO A 306 -1.74 11.63 8.36
N GLY A 307 -2.54 10.57 8.45
CA GLY A 307 -3.47 10.41 9.57
C GLY A 307 -2.75 10.58 10.91
N PRO A 308 -3.46 10.94 11.99
CA PRO A 308 -2.84 11.16 13.29
C PRO A 308 -2.06 9.92 13.72
N VAL A 309 -0.79 10.09 14.12
CA VAL A 309 -0.01 9.00 14.68
C VAL A 309 -0.07 9.11 16.20
N ALA A 310 -0.85 8.24 16.82
CA ALA A 310 -0.78 8.05 18.25
C ALA A 310 0.59 7.45 18.61
N GLY A 311 1.33 8.09 19.52
CA GLY A 311 2.42 7.44 20.25
C GLY A 311 3.85 7.50 19.70
N ALA A 312 4.12 8.19 18.58
CA ALA A 312 5.50 8.31 18.05
C ALA A 312 5.88 9.77 17.70
N PRO A 313 6.83 10.41 18.43
CA PRO A 313 7.15 11.84 18.29
C PRO A 313 7.77 12.24 16.95
N LEU A 314 8.15 11.28 16.10
CA LEU A 314 8.76 11.51 14.78
C LEU A 314 7.95 10.90 13.62
N ALA A 315 6.81 10.27 13.89
CA ALA A 315 6.05 9.63 12.81
C ALA A 315 5.41 10.65 11.86
N TRP A 316 5.12 11.86 12.34
CA TRP A 316 4.74 13.00 11.49
C TRP A 316 5.86 13.37 10.51
N PHE A 317 7.13 13.32 10.93
CA PHE A 317 8.29 13.60 10.09
C PHE A 317 8.52 12.48 9.08
N SER A 318 8.38 11.21 9.50
CA SER A 318 8.46 10.07 8.59
C SER A 318 7.40 10.15 7.49
N ARG A 319 6.14 10.48 7.82
CA ARG A 319 5.08 10.64 6.82
C ARG A 319 5.20 11.92 6.01
N LEU A 320 5.75 12.99 6.57
CA LEU A 320 6.12 14.19 5.81
C LEU A 320 7.16 13.85 4.76
N CYS A 321 8.22 13.13 5.15
CA CYS A 321 9.24 12.62 4.24
C CYS A 321 8.62 11.68 3.21
N GLU A 322 7.80 10.71 3.62
CA GLU A 322 7.09 9.79 2.71
C GLU A 322 6.20 10.55 1.72
N GLY A 323 5.44 11.55 2.16
CA GLY A 323 4.65 12.41 1.28
C GLY A 323 5.50 13.27 0.34
N ILE A 324 6.63 13.79 0.82
CA ILE A 324 7.58 14.54 0.00
C ILE A 324 8.24 13.61 -1.03
N PHE A 325 8.74 12.44 -0.63
CA PHE A 325 9.43 11.48 -1.50
C PHE A 325 8.48 10.77 -2.47
N ALA A 326 7.29 10.38 -2.03
CA ALA A 326 6.29 9.71 -2.88
C ALA A 326 5.74 10.65 -3.97
N GLN A 327 5.76 11.96 -3.70
CA GLN A 327 5.22 12.96 -4.61
C GLN A 327 6.28 13.62 -5.48
N TRP A 328 7.46 13.92 -4.93
CA TRP A 328 8.53 14.59 -5.67
C TRP A 328 9.56 13.62 -6.24
N GLY A 329 9.56 12.34 -5.83
CA GLY A 329 10.45 11.31 -6.34
C GLY A 329 11.90 11.78 -6.39
N ALA A 330 12.54 11.66 -7.55
CA ALA A 330 13.90 12.12 -7.77
C ALA A 330 14.15 13.61 -7.46
N ALA A 331 13.16 14.49 -7.63
CA ALA A 331 13.31 15.92 -7.36
C ALA A 331 13.52 16.23 -5.88
N SER A 332 12.93 15.45 -4.96
CA SER A 332 13.23 15.57 -3.54
C SER A 332 14.66 15.17 -3.17
N LEU A 333 15.23 14.17 -3.85
CA LEU A 333 16.65 13.81 -3.69
C LEU A 333 17.56 14.91 -4.23
N ILE A 334 17.20 15.51 -5.37
CA ILE A 334 17.91 16.66 -5.94
C ILE A 334 17.88 17.84 -4.96
N ALA A 335 16.71 18.13 -4.37
CA ALA A 335 16.56 19.21 -3.40
C ALA A 335 17.37 18.93 -2.11
N LEU A 336 17.33 17.70 -1.59
CA LEU A 336 18.09 17.28 -0.41
C LEU A 336 19.60 17.39 -0.66
N ALA A 337 20.08 16.92 -1.81
CA ALA A 337 21.47 17.08 -2.23
C ALA A 337 21.85 18.57 -2.29
N GLY A 338 20.98 19.41 -2.87
CA GLY A 338 21.17 20.86 -2.91
C GLY A 338 21.30 21.49 -1.52
N LEU A 339 20.41 21.13 -0.59
CA LEU A 339 20.46 21.57 0.81
C LEU A 339 21.75 21.10 1.51
N MET A 340 22.20 19.87 1.26
CA MET A 340 23.46 19.37 1.81
C MET A 340 24.68 20.14 1.29
N PHE A 341 24.74 20.46 0.00
CA PHE A 341 25.82 21.27 -0.57
C PHE A 341 25.83 22.68 -0.01
N ILE A 342 24.66 23.30 0.17
CA ILE A 342 24.53 24.61 0.81
C ILE A 342 24.99 24.55 2.26
N GLY A 343 24.47 23.61 3.05
CA GLY A 343 24.82 23.48 4.47
C GLY A 343 26.30 23.21 4.69
N THR A 344 26.87 22.28 3.91
CA THR A 344 28.31 21.96 3.96
C THR A 344 29.16 23.16 3.52
N GLY A 345 28.78 23.84 2.44
CA GLY A 345 29.48 25.03 1.95
C GLY A 345 29.45 26.18 2.96
N LEU A 346 28.28 26.44 3.57
CA LEU A 346 28.12 27.45 4.61
C LEU A 346 28.93 27.10 5.87
N LEU A 347 29.01 25.82 6.24
CA LEU A 347 29.86 25.36 7.34
C LEU A 347 31.34 25.62 7.05
N PHE A 348 31.84 25.29 5.85
CA PHE A 348 33.22 25.57 5.46
C PHE A 348 33.53 27.07 5.45
N VAL A 349 32.61 27.89 4.92
CA VAL A 349 32.73 29.35 4.95
C VAL A 349 32.77 29.85 6.41
N SER A 350 31.89 29.33 7.26
CA SER A 350 31.83 29.69 8.68
C SER A 350 33.11 29.32 9.42
N LEU A 351 33.66 28.12 9.19
CA LEU A 351 34.92 27.66 9.78
C LEU A 351 36.14 28.45 9.26
N ALA A 352 36.13 28.87 8.00
CA ALA A 352 37.19 29.68 7.41
C ALA A 352 37.18 31.13 7.91
N ILE A 353 36.00 31.66 8.24
CA ILE A 353 35.82 33.01 8.81
C ILE A 353 35.92 32.97 10.35
N TRP A 354 35.77 31.80 10.98
CA TRP A 354 35.83 31.66 12.42
C TRP A 354 37.19 32.17 12.93
N PRO A 355 37.20 33.18 13.81
CA PRO A 355 38.44 33.77 14.28
C PRO A 355 39.24 32.68 14.99
N ALA A 356 40.40 32.32 14.43
CA ALA A 356 41.34 31.47 15.12
C ALA A 356 41.70 32.15 16.44
N LYS A 357 41.45 31.46 17.56
CA LYS A 357 41.84 31.94 18.90
C LYS A 357 43.33 32.35 18.80
N PRO A 358 43.70 33.61 19.11
CA PRO A 358 45.09 34.04 18.97
C PRO A 358 45.96 33.08 19.77
N ARG A 359 46.95 32.46 19.11
CA ARG A 359 47.93 31.63 19.81
C ARG A 359 48.59 32.53 20.84
N ALA A 360 48.50 32.14 22.12
CA ALA A 360 49.20 32.84 23.18
C ALA A 360 50.69 32.92 22.79
N PRO A 361 51.34 34.09 22.95
CA PRO A 361 52.77 34.21 22.68
C PRO A 361 53.52 33.20 23.56
N ALA A 362 54.39 32.41 22.92
CA ALA A 362 55.24 31.42 23.57
C ALA A 362 56.33 32.07 24.41
#